data_AF-A0A2D1UQ74-F1
#
_entry.id   AF-A0A2D1UQ74-F1
#
_cell.length_a   1.000
_cell.length_b   1.000
_cell.length_c   1.000
_cell.angle_alpha   90.00
_cell.angle_beta   90.00
_cell.angle_gamma   90.00
#
_symmetry.space_group_name_H-M   'P 1'
#
loop_
_entity.id
_entity.type
_entity.pdbx_description
1 polymer ?
#
loop_
_entity_poly.entity_id
_entity_poly.type
_entity_poly.pdbx_seq_one_letter_code
_entity_poly.pdbx_strand_id
1 'polypeptide(L)'
;ESFKVFYADDPVGRELADMIQDIRFWNDLDAVLSLVKLIRMMVQDVEADRPLVGQCLPLWDELKTKVKDWCAKYNIDEGPVKEIIEKRFAKNYHPAWAAAFILDPLYLVRDSSGKYLPPFKCLTAEQEKDVDKIITRLVFRDE
;
A
#
# COMPACT_ATOMS: atom_id res chain seq x y z
N GLU A 1 30.44 33.34 2.04
CA GLU A 1 31.31 32.99 3.18
C GLU A 1 30.96 33.67 4.51
N SER A 2 29.81 34.33 4.64
CA SER A 2 29.44 35.10 5.84
C SER A 2 28.60 34.36 6.90
N PHE A 3 28.17 33.11 6.63
CA PHE A 3 27.40 32.31 7.59
C PHE A 3 28.25 31.55 8.62
N LYS A 4 29.58 31.52 8.46
CA LYS A 4 30.47 30.60 9.20
C LYS A 4 30.93 31.10 10.58
N VAL A 5 30.62 32.34 10.97
CA VAL A 5 31.29 32.97 12.13
C VAL A 5 30.43 33.05 13.40
N PHE A 6 29.11 32.87 13.33
CA PHE A 6 28.24 33.08 14.50
C PHE A 6 27.91 31.83 15.34
N TYR A 7 28.20 30.63 14.85
CA TYR A 7 27.83 29.36 15.51
C TYR A 7 29.03 28.55 16.00
N ALA A 8 30.25 29.12 16.00
CA ALA A 8 31.44 28.40 16.42
C ALA A 8 31.39 28.00 17.91
N ASP A 9 30.71 28.79 18.75
CA ASP A 9 30.64 28.59 20.20
C ASP A 9 29.32 27.98 20.70
N ASP A 10 28.32 27.80 19.83
CA ASP A 10 27.05 27.15 20.15
C ASP A 10 27.08 25.67 19.70
N PRO A 11 27.12 24.70 20.63
CA PRO A 11 27.15 23.28 20.29
C PRO A 11 25.92 22.85 19.48
N VAL A 12 24.75 23.44 19.74
CA VAL A 12 23.51 23.13 19.00
C VAL A 12 23.60 23.64 17.57
N GLY A 13 24.05 24.88 17.37
CA GLY A 13 24.24 25.45 16.05
C GLY A 13 25.25 24.70 15.18
N ARG A 14 26.29 24.11 15.78
CA ARG A 14 27.25 23.27 15.08
C ARG A 14 26.64 21.96 14.60
N GLU A 15 25.95 21.22 15.48
CA GLU A 15 25.26 19.98 15.11
C GLU A 15 24.24 20.20 13.97
N LEU A 16 23.52 21.33 14.04
CA LEU A 16 22.54 21.71 13.03
C LEU A 16 23.21 22.05 11.69
N ALA A 17 24.35 22.75 11.71
CA ALA A 17 25.13 23.05 10.52
C ALA A 17 25.70 21.78 9.86
N ASP A 18 26.19 20.83 10.67
CA ASP A 18 26.70 19.54 10.19
C ASP A 18 25.58 18.71 9.55
N MET A 19 24.39 18.67 10.18
CA MET A 19 23.21 17.99 9.65
C MET A 19 22.73 18.59 8.32
N ILE A 20 22.67 19.92 8.21
CA ILE A 20 22.27 20.62 6.98
C ILE A 20 23.27 20.37 5.84
N GLN A 21 24.55 20.18 6.15
CA GLN A 21 25.57 19.87 5.15
C GLN A 21 25.60 18.40 4.74
N ASP A 22 24.96 17.51 5.51
CA ASP A 22 24.85 16.09 5.16
C ASP A 22 23.80 15.87 4.05
N ILE A 23 24.27 15.48 2.87
CA ILE A 23 23.40 15.14 1.73
C ILE A 23 22.48 13.95 2.07
N ARG A 24 22.93 13.02 2.94
CA ARG A 24 22.14 11.86 3.34
C ARG A 24 20.88 12.29 4.09
N PHE A 25 21.01 13.29 4.98
CA PHE A 25 19.87 13.85 5.70
C PHE A 25 18.78 14.33 4.74
N TRP A 26 19.15 15.07 3.68
CA TRP A 26 18.18 15.57 2.71
C TRP A 26 17.56 14.45 1.85
N ASN A 27 18.34 13.43 1.51
CA ASN A 27 17.83 12.27 0.78
C ASN A 27 16.83 11.46 1.62
N ASP A 28 17.13 11.25 2.90
CA ASP A 28 16.23 10.56 3.83
C ASP A 28 14.95 11.37 4.06
N LEU A 29 15.07 12.70 4.20
CA LEU A 29 13.92 13.60 4.31
C LEU A 29 13.04 13.57 3.05
N ASP A 30 13.64 13.59 1.86
CA ASP A 30 12.90 13.46 0.60
C ASP A 30 12.20 12.11 0.49
N ALA A 31 12.85 11.02 0.91
CA ALA A 31 12.26 9.69 0.95
C ALA A 31 10.98 9.68 1.79
N VAL A 32 11.05 10.20 3.03
CA VAL A 32 9.90 10.30 3.93
C VAL A 32 8.80 11.18 3.35
N LEU A 33 9.14 12.36 2.82
CA LEU A 33 8.16 13.27 2.22
C LEU A 33 7.48 12.63 1.00
N SER A 34 8.23 11.91 0.17
CA SER A 34 7.70 11.19 -0.98
C SER A 34 6.73 10.08 -0.57
N LEU A 35 7.02 9.34 0.51
CA LEU A 35 6.13 8.30 1.02
C LEU A 35 4.82 8.88 1.55
N VAL A 36 4.91 9.97 2.34
CA VAL A 36 3.73 10.66 2.87
C VAL A 36 2.85 11.19 1.74
N LYS A 37 3.45 11.78 0.69
CA LYS A 37 2.73 12.24 -0.50
C LYS A 37 2.03 11.09 -1.22
N LEU A 38 2.72 9.97 -1.44
CA LEU A 38 2.17 8.77 -2.08
C LEU A 38 0.92 8.27 -1.36
N ILE A 39 1.00 8.08 -0.04
CA ILE A 39 -0.13 7.61 0.77
C ILE A 39 -1.26 8.65 0.75
N ARG A 40 -0.95 9.93 0.92
CA ARG A 40 -1.95 11.01 0.92
C ARG A 40 -2.72 11.07 -0.40
N MET A 41 -2.02 10.95 -1.54
CA MET A 41 -2.67 10.95 -2.85
C MET A 41 -3.62 9.76 -2.99
N MET A 42 -3.18 8.54 -2.63
CA MET A 42 -4.06 7.38 -2.67
C MET A 42 -5.30 7.53 -1.77
N VAL A 43 -5.15 8.11 -0.59
CA VAL A 43 -6.31 8.38 0.30
C VAL A 43 -7.27 9.38 -0.36
N GLN A 44 -6.76 10.44 -0.98
CA GLN A 44 -7.57 11.43 -1.69
C GLN A 44 -8.31 10.81 -2.87
N ASP A 45 -7.65 9.95 -3.65
CA ASP A 45 -8.26 9.23 -4.76
C ASP A 45 -9.39 8.31 -4.26
N VAL A 46 -9.16 7.56 -3.18
CA VAL A 46 -10.18 6.70 -2.54
C VAL A 46 -11.37 7.50 -2.02
N GLU A 47 -11.13 8.66 -1.39
CA GLU A 47 -12.20 9.54 -0.89
C GLU A 47 -13.04 10.13 -2.03
N ALA A 48 -12.41 10.45 -3.15
CA ALA A 48 -13.06 10.99 -4.33
C ALA A 48 -13.86 9.93 -5.09
N ASP A 49 -13.26 8.76 -5.33
CA ASP A 49 -13.83 7.69 -6.15
C ASP A 49 -14.87 6.86 -5.41
N ARG A 50 -14.83 6.83 -4.06
CA ARG A 50 -15.73 6.05 -3.19
C ARG A 50 -15.86 4.60 -3.68
N PRO A 51 -14.77 3.82 -3.62
CA PRO A 51 -14.69 2.53 -4.28
C PRO A 51 -15.72 1.53 -3.77
N LEU A 52 -16.16 0.65 -4.67
CA LEU A 52 -16.98 -0.51 -4.32
C LEU A 52 -16.17 -1.51 -3.51
N VAL A 53 -16.86 -2.37 -2.75
CA VAL A 53 -16.23 -3.40 -1.91
C VAL A 53 -15.30 -4.32 -2.71
N GLY A 54 -15.63 -4.62 -3.97
CA GLY A 54 -14.80 -5.44 -4.85
C GLY A 54 -13.45 -4.81 -5.21
N GLN A 55 -13.32 -3.49 -5.05
CA GLN A 55 -12.10 -2.73 -5.37
C GLN A 55 -11.18 -2.54 -4.15
N CYS A 56 -11.64 -2.83 -2.93
CA CYS A 56 -10.84 -2.63 -1.71
C CYS A 56 -9.58 -3.50 -1.67
N LEU A 57 -9.66 -4.76 -2.09
CA LEU A 57 -8.50 -5.65 -2.14
C LEU A 57 -7.49 -5.21 -3.23
N PRO A 58 -7.90 -4.92 -4.48
CA PRO A 58 -7.02 -4.31 -5.49
C PRO A 58 -6.32 -3.02 -5.06
N LEU A 59 -7.03 -2.09 -4.40
CA LEU A 59 -6.44 -0.84 -3.89
C LEU A 59 -5.34 -1.11 -2.85
N TRP A 60 -5.51 -2.15 -2.06
CA TRP A 60 -4.50 -2.56 -1.09
C TRP A 60 -3.25 -3.15 -1.76
N ASP A 61 -3.44 -3.97 -2.80
CA ASP A 61 -2.32 -4.50 -3.60
C ASP A 61 -1.60 -3.40 -4.40
N GLU A 62 -2.34 -2.39 -4.84
CA GLU A 62 -1.76 -1.19 -5.45
C GLU A 62 -0.86 -0.44 -4.46
N LEU A 63 -1.32 -0.26 -3.20
CA LEU A 63 -0.50 0.35 -2.15
C LEU A 63 0.79 -0.45 -1.92
N LYS A 64 0.71 -1.79 -1.84
CA LYS A 64 1.89 -2.65 -1.69
C LYS A 64 2.87 -2.47 -2.83
N THR A 65 2.37 -2.44 -4.07
CA THR A 65 3.19 -2.22 -5.27
C THR A 65 3.88 -0.86 -5.23
N LYS A 66 3.13 0.21 -4.97
CA LYS A 66 3.65 1.57 -4.89
C LYS A 66 4.69 1.74 -3.78
N VAL A 67 4.48 1.11 -2.61
CA VAL A 67 5.45 1.12 -1.51
C VAL A 67 6.71 0.34 -1.86
N LYS A 68 6.59 -0.80 -2.53
CA LYS A 68 7.73 -1.57 -3.02
C LYS A 68 8.58 -0.76 -4.02
N ASP A 69 7.94 -0.09 -4.97
CA ASP A 69 8.61 0.78 -5.93
C ASP A 69 9.29 1.96 -5.23
N TRP A 70 8.67 2.52 -4.19
CA TRP A 70 9.28 3.54 -3.33
C TRP A 70 10.52 3.02 -2.59
N CYS A 71 10.47 1.82 -2.00
CA CYS A 71 11.62 1.19 -1.35
C CYS A 71 12.78 1.03 -2.34
N ALA A 72 12.50 0.54 -3.55
CA ALA A 72 13.50 0.40 -4.61
C ALA A 72 14.10 1.75 -5.04
N LYS A 73 13.28 2.80 -5.18
CA LYS A 73 13.71 4.15 -5.56
C LYS A 73 14.69 4.76 -4.55
N TYR A 74 14.45 4.58 -3.26
CA TYR A 74 15.26 5.17 -2.19
C TYR A 74 16.28 4.20 -1.57
N ASN A 75 16.43 2.99 -2.15
CA ASN A 75 17.31 1.94 -1.64
C ASN A 75 17.05 1.60 -0.15
N ILE A 76 15.78 1.51 0.21
CA ILE A 76 15.32 1.18 1.56
C ILE A 76 15.04 -0.33 1.63
N ASP A 77 15.39 -0.94 2.77
CA ASP A 77 15.05 -2.34 3.05
C ASP A 77 13.52 -2.52 3.07
N GLU A 78 13.02 -3.35 2.15
CA GLU A 78 11.58 -3.63 2.00
C GLU A 78 11.04 -4.39 3.23
N GLY A 79 11.86 -5.20 3.92
CA GLY A 79 11.40 -6.10 4.97
C GLY A 79 10.60 -5.43 6.09
N PRO A 80 11.20 -4.45 6.81
CA PRO A 80 10.50 -3.73 7.88
C PRO A 80 9.25 -2.98 7.40
N VAL A 81 9.31 -2.40 6.20
CA VAL A 81 8.19 -1.65 5.61
C VAL A 81 7.03 -2.58 5.28
N LYS A 82 7.33 -3.71 4.64
CA LYS A 82 6.35 -4.75 4.31
C LYS A 82 5.69 -5.30 5.57
N GLU A 83 6.44 -5.53 6.65
CA GLU A 83 5.86 -5.98 7.92
C GLU A 83 4.83 -4.99 8.47
N ILE A 84 5.10 -3.69 8.40
CA ILE A 84 4.15 -2.64 8.82
C ILE A 84 2.88 -2.69 7.96
N ILE A 85 3.04 -2.80 6.64
CA ILE A 85 1.90 -2.86 5.70
C ILE A 85 1.08 -4.12 5.96
N GLU A 86 1.69 -5.30 6.06
CA GLU A 86 0.94 -6.54 6.31
C GLU A 86 0.23 -6.53 7.69
N LYS A 87 0.86 -5.97 8.73
CA LYS A 87 0.19 -5.77 10.03
C LYS A 87 -1.02 -4.85 9.93
N ARG A 88 -0.96 -3.80 9.09
CA ARG A 88 -2.11 -2.91 8.85
C ARG A 88 -3.18 -3.60 8.01
N PHE A 89 -2.79 -4.39 7.01
CA PHE A 89 -3.72 -5.18 6.22
C PHE A 89 -4.52 -6.14 7.10
N ALA A 90 -3.83 -6.96 7.89
CA ALA A 90 -4.46 -7.98 8.73
C ALA A 90 -5.47 -7.39 9.74
N LYS A 91 -5.24 -6.15 10.21
CA LYS A 91 -6.16 -5.45 11.12
C LYS A 91 -7.42 -4.90 10.44
N ASN A 92 -7.36 -4.61 9.14
CA ASN A 92 -8.45 -3.94 8.41
C ASN A 92 -9.12 -4.83 7.35
N TYR A 93 -8.50 -5.96 7.02
CA TYR A 93 -9.01 -6.89 6.04
C TYR A 93 -10.38 -7.45 6.47
N HIS A 94 -11.30 -7.47 5.51
CA HIS A 94 -12.61 -8.06 5.69
C HIS A 94 -12.82 -9.18 4.66
N PRO A 95 -13.26 -10.40 5.05
CA PRO A 95 -13.46 -11.53 4.13
C PRO A 95 -14.31 -11.22 2.89
N ALA A 96 -15.30 -10.33 3.04
CA ALA A 96 -16.12 -9.90 1.92
C ALA A 96 -15.35 -9.19 0.79
N TRP A 97 -14.18 -8.62 1.04
CA TRP A 97 -13.37 -7.98 0.00
C TRP A 97 -12.90 -8.99 -1.03
N ALA A 98 -12.39 -10.15 -0.59
CA ALA A 98 -11.95 -11.22 -1.49
C ALA A 98 -13.13 -11.78 -2.31
N ALA A 99 -14.27 -12.03 -1.65
CA ALA A 99 -15.45 -12.54 -2.33
C ALA A 99 -16.03 -11.52 -3.32
N ALA A 100 -16.13 -10.24 -2.94
CA ALA A 100 -16.59 -9.19 -3.81
C ALA A 100 -15.66 -9.02 -5.02
N PHE A 101 -14.34 -9.04 -4.82
CA PHE A 101 -13.36 -8.95 -5.90
C PHE A 101 -13.49 -10.09 -6.92
N ILE A 102 -13.58 -11.35 -6.45
CA ILE A 102 -13.72 -12.52 -7.33
C ILE A 102 -15.03 -12.51 -8.12
N LEU A 103 -16.10 -12.01 -7.51
CA LEU A 103 -17.44 -12.02 -8.11
C LEU A 103 -17.75 -10.76 -8.92
N ASP A 104 -16.88 -9.75 -8.91
CA ASP A 104 -17.09 -8.50 -9.63
C ASP A 104 -16.90 -8.70 -11.15
N PRO A 105 -17.91 -8.37 -11.97
CA PRO A 105 -17.79 -8.39 -13.43
C PRO A 105 -16.60 -7.58 -13.97
N LEU A 106 -16.15 -6.55 -13.25
CA LEU A 106 -15.01 -5.71 -13.61
C LEU A 106 -13.70 -6.50 -13.72
N TYR A 107 -13.52 -7.54 -12.90
CA TYR A 107 -12.26 -8.28 -12.79
C TYR A 107 -12.30 -9.65 -13.48
N LEU A 108 -13.37 -9.97 -14.20
CA LEU A 108 -13.46 -11.22 -14.93
C LEU A 108 -12.42 -11.28 -16.07
N VAL A 109 -11.74 -12.41 -16.16
CA VAL A 109 -10.75 -12.70 -17.20
C VAL A 109 -11.36 -13.62 -18.25
N ARG A 110 -11.00 -13.43 -19.51
CA ARG A 110 -11.39 -14.38 -20.58
C ARG A 110 -10.43 -15.54 -20.63
N ASP A 111 -10.98 -16.75 -20.65
CA ASP A 111 -10.20 -17.96 -20.93
C ASP A 111 -9.94 -18.12 -22.44
N SER A 112 -9.19 -19.16 -22.80
CA SER A 112 -8.90 -19.50 -24.20
C SER A 112 -10.15 -19.89 -25.01
N SER A 113 -11.26 -20.22 -24.33
CA SER A 113 -12.56 -20.49 -24.95
C SER A 113 -13.41 -19.22 -25.14
N GLY A 114 -12.93 -18.06 -24.68
CA GLY A 114 -13.64 -16.79 -24.72
C GLY A 114 -14.68 -16.60 -23.61
N LYS A 115 -14.78 -17.53 -22.66
CA LYS A 115 -15.67 -17.44 -21.50
C LYS A 115 -15.05 -16.57 -20.41
N TYR A 116 -15.90 -15.79 -19.75
CA TYR A 116 -15.49 -15.02 -18.58
C TYR A 116 -15.39 -15.92 -17.35
N LEU A 117 -14.25 -15.86 -16.69
CA LEU A 117 -13.96 -16.57 -15.44
C LEU A 117 -13.49 -15.57 -14.38
N PRO A 118 -13.79 -15.84 -13.10
CA PRO A 118 -13.19 -15.08 -12.01
C PRO A 118 -11.66 -15.12 -12.01
N PRO A 119 -10.99 -14.07 -11.48
CA PRO A 119 -9.54 -13.98 -11.41
C PRO A 119 -8.96 -14.82 -10.26
N PHE A 120 -9.18 -16.14 -10.29
CA PHE A 120 -8.85 -17.05 -9.18
C PHE A 120 -7.38 -16.99 -8.72
N LYS A 121 -6.44 -16.66 -9.61
CA LYS A 121 -4.99 -16.63 -9.30
C LYS A 121 -4.53 -15.39 -8.52
N CYS A 122 -5.44 -14.47 -8.21
CA CYS A 122 -5.14 -13.20 -7.55
C CYS A 122 -5.35 -13.24 -6.03
N LEU A 123 -5.78 -14.37 -5.46
CA LEU A 123 -6.03 -14.52 -4.03
C LEU A 123 -4.98 -15.38 -3.33
N THR A 124 -4.77 -15.13 -2.04
CA THR A 124 -4.05 -16.06 -1.15
C THR A 124 -4.93 -17.26 -0.78
N ALA A 125 -4.32 -18.34 -0.29
CA ALA A 125 -5.05 -19.52 0.15
C ALA A 125 -6.07 -19.22 1.28
N GLU A 126 -5.77 -18.25 2.15
CA GLU A 126 -6.71 -17.79 3.17
C GLU A 126 -7.90 -17.05 2.55
N GLN A 127 -7.64 -16.18 1.59
CA GLN A 127 -8.68 -15.42 0.88
C GLN A 127 -9.58 -16.34 0.05
N GLU A 128 -9.03 -17.38 -0.58
CA GLU A 128 -9.82 -18.40 -1.28
C GLU A 128 -10.79 -19.12 -0.32
N LYS A 129 -10.35 -19.45 0.90
CA LYS A 129 -11.24 -20.04 1.92
C LYS A 129 -12.34 -19.07 2.36
N ASP A 130 -12.05 -17.78 2.41
CA ASP A 130 -13.07 -16.76 2.72
C ASP A 130 -14.12 -16.67 1.61
N VAL A 131 -13.69 -16.72 0.35
CA VAL A 131 -14.61 -16.76 -0.81
C VAL A 131 -15.51 -17.99 -0.74
N ASP A 132 -14.94 -19.17 -0.54
CA ASP A 132 -15.70 -20.43 -0.47
C ASP A 132 -16.76 -20.40 0.64
N LYS A 133 -16.41 -19.93 1.85
CA LYS A 133 -17.36 -19.76 2.96
C LYS A 133 -18.49 -18.80 2.63
N ILE A 134 -18.19 -17.67 1.99
CA ILE A 134 -19.19 -16.66 1.65
C ILE A 134 -20.13 -17.18 0.56
N ILE A 135 -19.59 -17.77 -0.50
CA ILE A 135 -20.39 -18.34 -1.60
C ILE A 135 -21.27 -19.47 -1.06
N THR A 136 -20.69 -20.39 -0.27
CA THR A 136 -21.44 -21.47 0.39
C THR A 136 -22.59 -20.88 1.20
N ARG A 137 -22.36 -19.87 2.05
CA ARG A 137 -23.44 -19.25 2.83
C ARG A 137 -24.51 -18.57 1.95
N LEU A 138 -24.13 -17.99 0.81
CA LEU A 138 -25.08 -17.34 -0.11
C LEU A 138 -25.93 -18.35 -0.88
N VAL A 139 -25.34 -19.50 -1.25
CA VAL A 139 -26.02 -20.57 -1.98
C VAL A 139 -26.86 -21.46 -1.06
N PHE A 140 -26.35 -21.76 0.13
CA PHE A 140 -27.01 -22.57 1.16
C PHE A 140 -27.87 -21.75 2.12
N ARG A 141 -28.33 -20.56 1.75
CA ARG A 141 -29.47 -19.98 2.45
C ARG A 141 -30.65 -20.92 2.25
N ASP A 142 -30.96 -21.70 3.28
CA ASP A 142 -32.28 -22.28 3.49
C ASP A 142 -33.34 -21.20 3.19
N GLU A 143 -34.27 -21.51 2.30
CA GLU A 143 -35.58 -20.87 2.27
C GLU A 143 -36.31 -21.08 3.61
#